data_AF-A0A4U6L895-F1
#
_entry.id   AF-A0A4U6L895-F1
#
_cell.length_a   1.000
_cell.length_b   1.000
_cell.length_c   1.000
_cell.angle_alpha   90.00
_cell.angle_beta   90.00
_cell.angle_gamma   90.00
#
_symmetry.space_group_name_H-M   'P 1'
#
loop_
_entity.id
_entity.type
_entity.pdbx_description
1 polymer ?
#
loop_
_entity_poly.entity_id
_entity_poly.type
_entity_poly.pdbx_seq_one_letter_code
_entity_poly.pdbx_strand_id
1 'polypeptide(L)' 'REVNNVRGMLGFTGTYKGRKISVMGHGMGIPSCSIYTKELITDFGVKKIIRVGSCGA' A
#
# COMPACT_ATOMS: atom_id res chain seq x y z
N ARG A 1 -10.94 7.03 -4.74
CA ARG A 1 -10.26 8.33 -4.58
C ARG A 1 -8.75 8.10 -4.60
N GLU A 2 -8.03 8.76 -5.49
CA GLU A 2 -6.55 8.75 -5.48
C GLU A 2 -6.05 9.53 -4.26
N VAL A 3 -5.01 9.00 -3.61
CA VAL A 3 -4.39 9.59 -2.40
C VAL A 3 -2.88 9.73 -2.50
N ASN A 4 -2.23 9.06 -3.46
CA ASN A 4 -0.81 9.22 -3.73
C ASN A 4 -0.49 8.98 -5.21
N ASN A 5 0.42 9.78 -5.75
CA ASN A 5 1.03 9.60 -7.07
C ASN A 5 2.53 9.94 -7.11
N VAL A 6 3.15 10.19 -5.94
CA VAL A 6 4.60 10.44 -5.84
C VAL A 6 5.36 9.26 -6.42
N ARG A 7 6.35 9.53 -7.29
CA ARG A 7 7.16 8.53 -8.00
C ARG A 7 6.36 7.54 -8.87
N GLY A 8 5.12 7.90 -9.23
CA GLY A 8 4.21 6.99 -9.95
C GLY A 8 3.70 5.83 -9.08
N MET A 9 3.89 5.86 -7.77
CA MET A 9 3.43 4.81 -6.85
C MET A 9 1.97 5.05 -6.47
N LEU A 10 1.06 4.70 -7.38
CA LEU A 10 -0.35 5.02 -7.23
C LEU A 10 -0.96 4.40 -5.97
N GLY A 11 -1.66 5.23 -5.20
CA GLY A 11 -2.40 4.85 -4.01
C GLY A 11 -3.85 5.32 -4.09
N PHE A 12 -4.79 4.45 -3.71
CA PHE A 12 -6.22 4.72 -3.73
C PHE A 12 -6.87 4.32 -2.41
N THR A 13 -7.91 5.04 -2.03
CA THR A 13 -8.82 4.68 -0.94
C THR A 13 -10.26 4.64 -1.45
N GLY A 14 -11.01 3.64 -0.97
CA GLY A 14 -12.42 3.47 -1.25
C GLY A 14 -13.08 2.58 -0.20
N THR A 15 -14.22 2.00 -0.57
CA THR A 15 -14.97 1.07 0.27
C THR A 15 -15.25 -0.22 -0.47
N TYR A 16 -15.09 -1.35 0.21
CA TYR A 16 -15.51 -2.66 -0.27
C TYR A 16 -16.45 -3.29 0.76
N LYS A 17 -17.68 -3.61 0.34
CA LYS A 17 -18.74 -4.15 1.22
C LYS A 17 -18.92 -3.33 2.52
N GLY A 18 -18.99 -2.01 2.39
CA GLY A 18 -19.12 -1.08 3.53
C GLY A 18 -17.84 -0.85 4.35
N ARG A 19 -16.76 -1.58 4.08
CA ARG A 19 -15.48 -1.43 4.80
C ARG A 19 -14.53 -0.51 4.05
N LYS A 20 -13.95 0.48 4.73
CA LYS A 20 -12.91 1.36 4.16
C LYS A 20 -11.63 0.55 3.91
N ILE A 21 -11.14 0.59 2.67
CA ILE A 21 -9.93 -0.11 2.22
C ILE A 21 -9.07 0.85 1.40
N SER A 22 -7.75 0.72 1.54
CA SER A 22 -6.77 1.38 0.69
C SER A 22 -5.96 0.34 -0.08
N VAL A 23 -5.57 0.68 -1.31
CA VAL A 23 -4.71 -0.14 -2.18
C VAL A 23 -3.61 0.75 -2.71
N MET A 24 -2.35 0.31 -2.62
CA MET A 24 -1.19 1.07 -3.06
C MET A 24 -0.09 0.11 -3.51
N GLY A 25 0.67 0.49 -4.54
CA GLY A 25 1.89 -0.22 -4.91
C GLY A 25 3.00 -0.04 -3.87
N HIS A 26 3.94 -0.99 -3.78
CA HIS A 26 5.10 -0.88 -2.90
C HIS A 26 6.45 -1.03 -3.65
N GLY A 27 6.42 -1.06 -4.99
CA GLY A 27 7.58 -1.34 -5.84
C GLY A 27 8.10 -2.78 -5.73
N MET A 28 9.28 -3.07 -6.30
CA MET A 28 9.91 -4.40 -6.24
C MET A 28 11.05 -4.42 -5.22
N GLY A 29 11.19 -5.56 -4.53
CA GLY A 29 12.25 -5.80 -3.56
C GLY A 29 11.98 -5.26 -2.16
N ILE A 30 12.73 -5.80 -1.19
CA ILE A 30 12.61 -5.48 0.23
C ILE A 30 12.86 -3.98 0.50
N PRO A 31 13.92 -3.34 -0.03
CA PRO A 31 14.19 -1.93 0.30
C PRO A 31 13.05 -1.00 -0.10
N SER A 32 12.46 -1.21 -1.27
CA SER A 32 11.33 -0.41 -1.75
C SER A 32 10.10 -0.59 -0.85
N CYS A 33 9.73 -1.83 -0.53
CA CYS A 33 8.53 -2.07 0.27
C CYS A 33 8.70 -1.60 1.72
N SER A 34 9.92 -1.62 2.28
CA SER A 34 10.21 -1.13 3.64
C SER A 34 9.93 0.37 3.80
N ILE A 35 10.22 1.19 2.79
CA ILE A 35 9.94 2.64 2.83
C ILE A 35 8.43 2.87 2.96
N TYR A 36 7.65 2.36 1.99
CA TYR A 36 6.21 2.58 1.98
C TYR A 36 5.50 1.95 3.18
N THR A 37 5.90 0.75 3.61
CA THR A 37 5.26 0.10 4.76
C THR A 37 5.57 0.82 6.08
N LYS A 38 6.80 1.31 6.29
CA LYS A 38 7.13 2.16 7.44
C LYS A 38 6.19 3.37 7.46
N GLU A 39 6.19 4.17 6.39
CA GLU A 39 5.44 5.43 6.33
C GLU A 39 3.94 5.18 6.59
N LEU A 40 3.37 4.14 5.95
CA LEU A 40 1.98 3.74 6.16
C LEU A 40 1.65 3.44 7.63
N ILE A 41 2.53 2.74 8.35
CA ILE A 41 2.27 2.33 9.74
C ILE A 41 2.39 3.51 10.69
N THR A 42 3.47 4.27 10.57
CA THR A 42 3.87 5.28 11.55
C THR A 42 3.22 6.64 11.31
N ASP A 43 3.14 7.07 10.06
CA ASP A 43 2.73 8.42 9.71
C ASP A 43 1.23 8.44 9.31
N PHE A 44 0.72 7.32 8.77
CA PHE A 44 -0.68 7.17 8.38
C PHE A 44 -1.51 6.21 9.25
N GLY A 45 -0.91 5.63 10.30
CA GLY A 45 -1.61 4.80 11.29
C GLY A 45 -2.21 3.49 10.75
N VAL A 46 -1.69 2.96 9.64
CA VAL A 46 -2.15 1.70 9.06
C VAL A 46 -1.77 0.54 10.00
N LYS A 47 -2.79 -0.20 10.44
CA LYS A 47 -2.61 -1.31 11.41
C LYS A 47 -2.44 -2.68 10.77
N LYS A 48 -2.86 -2.85 9.51
CA LYS A 48 -2.88 -4.14 8.80
C LYS A 48 -2.47 -3.94 7.36
N ILE A 49 -1.51 -4.73 6.89
CA ILE A 49 -0.99 -4.73 5.52
C ILE A 49 -1.16 -6.13 4.96
N ILE A 50 -1.73 -6.23 3.76
CA ILE A 50 -1.90 -7.50 3.04
C ILE A 50 -1.17 -7.34 1.71
N ARG A 51 -0.06 -8.06 1.54
CA ARG A 51 0.65 -8.13 0.26
C ARG A 51 -0.09 -9.08 -0.67
N VAL A 52 -0.49 -8.58 -1.83
CA VAL A 52 -0.99 -9.39 -2.95
C VAL A 52 0.07 -9.31 -4.04
N GLY A 53 0.78 -10.41 -4.26
CA GLY A 53 1.88 -10.49 -5.24
C GLY A 53 2.03 -11.90 -5.79
N SER A 54 3.01 -12.09 -6.67
CA SER A 54 3.36 -13.37 -7.27
C SER A 54 4.55 -14.05 -6.57
N CYS A 55 4.72 -15.35 -6.82
CA CYS A 55 5.87 -16.16 -6.44
C CYS A 55 6.13 -17.27 -7.50
N GLY A 56 7.35 -17.82 -7.53
CA GLY A 56 7.68 -19.02 -8.29
C GLY A 56 7.44 -20.30 -7.49
N ALA A 57 7.25 -21.42 -8.19
CA ALA A 57 7.07 -22.76 -7.61
C ALA A 57 8.42 -23.42 -7.29
#